data_AF-A0A4Q1ISX7-F1
#
_entry.id   AF-A0A4Q1ISX7-F1
#
_cell.length_a   1.000
_cell.length_b   1.000
_cell.length_c   1.000
_cell.angle_alpha   90.00
_cell.angle_beta   90.00
_cell.angle_gamma   90.00
#
_symmetry.space_group_name_H-M   'P 1'
#
loop_
_entity.id
_entity.type
_entity.pdbx_description
1 polymer ?
#
loop_
_entity_poly.entity_id
_entity_poly.type
_entity_poly.pdbx_seq_one_letter_code
_entity_poly.pdbx_strand_id
1 'polypeptide(L)' 'MKKNTIDTLHVYSKENQVFIKNKQQLSSIKKIEKNNLETWSPINFQWIPIVKLQEKFKQ' A
#
# COMPACT_ATOMS: atom_id res chain seq x y z
N MET A 1 1.66 -26.98 -8.81
CA MET A 1 1.28 -25.77 -9.59
C MET A 1 1.44 -24.55 -8.69
N LYS A 2 2.38 -23.64 -8.99
CA LYS A 2 2.49 -22.36 -8.27
C LYS A 2 1.35 -21.47 -8.76
N LYS A 3 0.41 -21.10 -7.88
CA LYS A 3 -0.60 -20.08 -8.21
C LYS A 3 0.12 -18.75 -8.34
N ASN A 4 0.09 -18.15 -9.52
CA ASN A 4 0.50 -16.75 -9.71
C ASN A 4 -0.58 -15.86 -9.08
N THR A 5 -0.57 -15.72 -7.76
CA THR A 5 -1.42 -14.76 -7.06
C THR A 5 -0.88 -13.36 -7.28
N ILE A 6 -1.75 -12.44 -7.71
CA ILE A 6 -1.41 -11.01 -7.77
C ILE A 6 -1.30 -10.51 -6.33
N ASP A 7 -0.12 -10.05 -5.95
CA ASP A 7 0.06 -9.40 -4.66
C ASP A 7 -0.63 -8.03 -4.67
N THR A 8 -1.70 -7.91 -3.89
CA THR A 8 -2.41 -6.64 -3.71
C THR A 8 -1.99 -5.93 -2.42
N LEU A 9 -2.25 -4.63 -2.35
CA LEU A 9 -2.04 -3.76 -1.19
C LEU A 9 -3.35 -3.04 -0.89
N HIS A 10 -3.66 -2.86 0.40
CA HIS A 10 -4.84 -2.13 0.83
C HIS A 10 -4.46 -0.69 1.12
N VAL A 11 -5.27 0.25 0.63
CA VAL A 11 -5.08 1.69 0.84
C VAL A 11 -6.40 2.34 1.23
N TYR A 12 -6.35 3.38 2.05
CA TYR A 12 -7.49 4.28 2.31
C TYR A 12 -7.03 5.74 2.36
N SER A 13 -7.96 6.66 2.22
CA SER A 13 -7.73 8.10 2.40
C SER A 13 -8.61 8.66 3.52
N LYS A 14 -8.05 9.57 4.31
CA LYS A 14 -8.76 10.34 5.34
C LYS A 14 -8.05 11.68 5.53
N GLU A 15 -8.80 12.77 5.65
CA GLU A 15 -8.25 14.11 5.95
C GLU A 15 -7.09 14.53 5.00
N ASN A 16 -7.26 14.31 3.68
CA ASN A 16 -6.25 14.58 2.65
C ASN A 16 -4.92 13.80 2.79
N GLN A 17 -4.85 12.80 3.67
CA GLN A 17 -3.73 11.89 3.81
C GLN A 17 -4.11 10.49 3.29
N VAL A 18 -3.19 9.84 2.59
CA VAL A 18 -3.34 8.45 2.12
C VAL A 18 -2.53 7.53 3.02
N PHE A 19 -3.11 6.38 3.35
CA PHE A 19 -2.53 5.36 4.21
C PHE A 19 -2.48 4.01 3.51
N ILE A 20 -1.43 3.23 3.78
CA ILE A 20 -1.23 1.88 3.27
C ILE A 20 -1.20 0.87 4.42
N LYS A 21 -1.83 -0.29 4.21
CA LYS A 21 -1.80 -1.39 5.18
C LYS A 21 -0.43 -2.03 5.18
N ASN A 22 0.21 -2.07 6.34
CA ASN A 22 1.51 -2.73 6.48
C ASN A 22 1.32 -4.25 6.37
N LYS A 23 2.03 -4.88 5.43
CA LYS A 23 2.17 -6.33 5.40
C LYS A 23 3.08 -6.71 6.56
N GLN A 24 2.56 -7.41 7.57
CA GLN A 24 3.39 -7.99 8.62
C GLN A 24 4.39 -8.94 7.95
N GLN A 25 5.68 -8.59 7.97
CA GLN A 25 6.73 -9.48 7.48
C GLN A 25 6.85 -10.63 8.47
N LEU A 26 6.24 -11.77 8.12
CA LEU A 26 6.29 -13.00 8.89
C LEU A 26 7.66 -13.72 8.76
N SER A 27 8.77 -12.98 8.70
CA SER A 27 10.09 -13.55 8.42
C SER A 27 11.05 -13.54 9.60
N SER A 28 10.65 -13.08 10.79
CA SER A 28 11.51 -13.21 11.98
C SER A 28 10.68 -13.20 13.26
N ILE A 29 10.83 -14.27 14.03
CA ILE A 29 10.55 -14.37 15.47
C ILE A 29 9.14 -14.88 15.84
N LYS A 30 9.09 -16.19 16.08
CA LYS A 30 8.24 -16.81 17.11
C LYS A 30 8.32 -15.94 18.37
N LYS A 31 7.17 -15.47 18.87
CA LYS A 31 6.94 -14.49 19.96
C LYS A 31 6.54 -13.12 19.40
N ILE A 32 5.25 -12.97 19.10
CA ILE A 32 4.33 -12.02 19.76
C ILE A 32 2.93 -12.46 19.30
N GLU A 33 2.40 -13.49 19.95
CA GLU A 33 0.95 -13.60 20.10
C GLU A 33 0.54 -12.51 21.09
N LYS A 34 0.18 -11.33 20.58
CA LYS A 34 -0.70 -10.34 21.22
C LYS A 34 -0.74 -9.15 20.30
N ASN A 35 -1.92 -8.90 19.72
CA ASN A 35 -2.27 -7.73 18.94
C ASN A 35 -1.96 -7.85 17.44
N ASN A 36 -2.82 -8.58 16.72
CA ASN A 36 -3.10 -8.36 15.30
C ASN A 36 -3.72 -6.96 15.09
N LEU A 37 -3.06 -5.91 15.58
CA LEU A 37 -3.44 -4.54 15.32
C LEU A 37 -3.12 -4.29 13.86
N GLU A 38 -4.17 -4.01 13.10
CA GLU A 38 -4.04 -3.55 11.73
C GLU A 38 -3.22 -2.26 11.75
N THR A 39 -1.97 -2.32 11.30
CA THR A 39 -1.09 -1.15 11.27
C THR A 39 -1.12 -0.51 9.89
N TRP A 40 -1.30 0.80 9.89
CA TRP A 40 -1.40 1.62 8.70
C TRP A 40 -0.32 2.70 8.74
N SER A 41 0.36 2.93 7.63
CA SER A 41 1.40 3.95 7.51
C SER A 41 0.97 5.03 6.52
N PRO A 42 1.20 6.33 6.82
CA PRO A 42 0.96 7.38 5.84
C PRO A 42 1.94 7.24 4.67
N ILE A 43 1.47 7.51 3.46
CA ILE A 43 2.31 7.55 2.26
C ILE A 43 2.23 8.92 1.61
N ASN A 44 3.34 9.33 1.00
CA ASN A 44 3.34 10.50 0.12
C ASN A 44 2.63 10.11 -1.18
N PHE A 45 1.42 10.64 -1.37
CA PHE A 45 0.56 10.33 -2.50
C PHE A 45 0.18 11.61 -3.24
N GLN A 46 0.34 11.60 -4.57
CA GLN A 46 0.00 12.73 -5.42
C GLN A 46 -1.05 12.31 -6.45
N TRP A 47 -2.18 13.01 -6.48
CA TRP A 47 -3.15 12.88 -7.56
C TRP A 47 -2.61 13.54 -8.83
N ILE A 48 -2.47 12.76 -9.90
CA ILE A 48 -2.09 13.27 -11.21
C ILE A 48 -3.32 13.20 -12.11
N PRO A 49 -3.86 14.35 -12.57
CA PRO A 49 -4.90 14.37 -13.59
C PRO A 49 -4.44 13.65 -14.86
N ILE A 50 -5.31 12.83 -15.45
CA ILE A 50 -5.00 12.07 -16.67
C ILE A 50 -4.48 12.98 -17.80
N VAL A 51 -5.04 14.19 -17.93
CA VAL A 51 -4.60 15.17 -18.93
C VAL A 51 -3.11 15.54 -18.77
N LYS A 52 -2.63 15.72 -17.54
CA LYS A 52 -1.22 16.01 -17.24
C LYS A 52 -0.33 14.79 -17.45
N LEU A 53 -0.87 13.60 -17.23
CA LEU A 53 -0.18 12.35 -17.49
C LEU A 53 0.09 12.18 -18.99
N GLN A 54 -0.93 12.44 -19.82
CA GLN A 54 -0.82 12.35 -21.28
C GLN A 54 0.21 13.34 -21.84
N GLU A 55 0.29 14.55 -21.33
CA GLU A 55 1.34 15.51 -21.72
C GLU A 55 2.76 15.00 -21.40
N LYS A 56 2.93 14.34 -20.25
CA LYS A 56 4.24 13.84 -19.81
C LYS A 56 4.76 12.65 -20.63
N PHE A 57 3.87 11.80 -21.14
CA PHE A 57 4.23 10.57 -21.87
C PHE A 57 4.11 10.69 -23.40
N LYS A 58 3.87 11.90 -23.94
CA LYS A 58 3.84 12.20 -25.38
C LYS A 58 5.23 12.44 -26.00
N GLN A 59 6.30 11.92 -25.38
CA GLN A 59 7.65 11.96 -25.98
C GLN A 59 7.76 10.98 -27.14
#